data_AF-A0A7L2PLU8-F1
#
_entry.id   AF-A0A7L2PLU8-F1
#
_cell.length_a   1.000
_cell.length_b   1.000
_cell.length_c   1.000
_cell.angle_alpha   90.00
_cell.angle_beta   90.00
_cell.angle_gamma   90.00
#
_symmetry.space_group_name_H-M   'P 1'
#
loop_
_entity.id
_entity.type
_entity.pdbx_description
1 polymer ?
#
loop_
_entity_poly.entity_id
_entity_poly.type
_entity_poly.pdbx_seq_one_letter_code
_entity_poly.pdbx_strand_id
1 'polypeptide(L)'
;DKVLPELIEPYELRAAKLREFLEDVKPSLCYDIVPLADPFGPSVTDPDLQCLVVSEETRRGGEAVNRKRLENGLPELALYEIQLMKDPDHSQNEEEKISSSSLRQRLLGTLLQPPRRDPALPLRPYVIGLTGGTGSGKTSIAKLLGQLGAFVIDADKLGHAVYVPGGPAYEPVVAAFGAEILNKDGTINRKVLGAKVFGNQEQLKRLTDIVWPKIAQMVKERVREADAEGKAVCVLDAAVLLE
;
A
#
# COMPACT_ATOMS: atom_id res chain seq x y z
N ASP A 1 -9.62 1.89 -11.65
CA ASP A 1 -9.05 2.34 -10.36
C ASP A 1 -8.00 3.42 -10.56
N LYS A 2 -7.86 4.33 -9.59
CA LYS A 2 -6.79 5.35 -9.61
C LYS A 2 -5.45 4.65 -9.42
N VAL A 3 -4.39 5.16 -10.06
CA VAL A 3 -3.02 4.66 -9.88
C VAL A 3 -2.48 5.12 -8.51
N LEU A 4 -1.87 4.21 -7.75
CA LEU A 4 -1.32 4.44 -6.40
C LEU A 4 -2.33 5.13 -5.45
N PRO A 5 -3.54 4.56 -5.26
CA PRO A 5 -4.57 5.18 -4.42
C PRO A 5 -4.15 5.31 -2.95
N GLU A 6 -3.24 4.47 -2.48
CA GLU A 6 -2.65 4.51 -1.14
C GLU A 6 -1.83 5.76 -0.86
N LEU A 7 -1.36 6.47 -1.91
CA LEU A 7 -0.66 7.75 -1.80
C LEU A 7 -1.59 8.96 -1.94
N ILE A 8 -2.92 8.73 -2.00
CA ILE A 8 -3.89 9.83 -2.02
C ILE A 8 -4.09 10.34 -0.59
N GLU A 9 -3.91 11.64 -0.40
CA GLU A 9 -4.18 12.28 0.89
C GLU A 9 -5.65 12.10 1.32
N PRO A 10 -5.93 11.97 2.63
CA PRO A 10 -7.29 11.93 3.15
C PRO A 10 -8.14 13.11 2.65
N TYR A 11 -9.44 12.87 2.44
CA TYR A 11 -10.36 13.90 1.91
C TYR A 11 -10.28 15.20 2.71
N GLU A 12 -10.35 15.13 4.04
CA GLU A 12 -10.33 16.31 4.90
C GLU A 12 -9.08 17.17 4.72
N LEU A 13 -7.92 16.54 4.56
CA LEU A 13 -6.66 17.26 4.33
C LEU A 13 -6.66 17.95 2.96
N ARG A 14 -7.14 17.26 1.92
CA ARG A 14 -7.25 17.83 0.57
C ARG A 14 -8.25 18.98 0.53
N ALA A 15 -9.40 18.83 1.19
CA ALA A 15 -10.44 19.85 1.26
C ALA A 15 -9.95 21.10 2.00
N ALA A 16 -9.22 20.93 3.12
CA ALA A 16 -8.63 22.04 3.85
C ALA A 16 -7.59 22.80 3.01
N LYS A 17 -6.66 22.10 2.36
CA LYS A 17 -5.67 22.72 1.45
C LYS A 17 -6.30 23.44 0.27
N LEU A 18 -7.34 22.83 -0.32
CA LEU A 18 -8.09 23.46 -1.41
C LEU A 18 -8.78 24.73 -0.94
N ARG A 19 -9.41 24.70 0.24
CA ARG A 19 -10.04 25.88 0.84
C ARG A 19 -9.05 27.01 1.07
N GLU A 20 -7.91 26.71 1.68
CA GLU A 20 -6.83 27.68 1.91
C GLU A 20 -6.38 28.34 0.60
N PHE A 21 -6.13 27.54 -0.44
CA PHE A 21 -5.76 28.05 -1.76
C PHE A 21 -6.86 28.93 -2.39
N LEU A 22 -8.12 28.50 -2.33
CA LEU A 22 -9.24 29.25 -2.89
C LEU A 22 -9.45 30.59 -2.17
N GLU A 23 -9.36 30.59 -0.84
CA GLU A 23 -9.47 31.79 -0.01
C GLU A 23 -8.31 32.76 -0.24
N ASP A 24 -7.09 32.27 -0.50
CA ASP A 24 -5.96 33.12 -0.90
C ASP A 24 -6.17 33.75 -2.28
N VAL A 25 -6.65 32.97 -3.26
CA VAL A 25 -6.88 33.44 -4.64
C VAL A 25 -8.04 34.45 -4.74
N LYS A 26 -9.18 34.17 -4.10
CA LYS A 26 -10.37 35.04 -4.18
C LYS A 26 -11.23 34.94 -2.91
N PRO A 27 -10.85 35.64 -1.82
CA PRO A 27 -11.54 35.54 -0.52
C PRO A 27 -12.98 36.08 -0.52
N SER A 28 -13.39 36.79 -1.57
CA SER A 28 -14.75 37.35 -1.68
C SER A 28 -15.81 36.32 -2.12
N LEU A 29 -15.39 35.12 -2.53
CA LEU A 29 -16.32 34.07 -2.95
C LEU A 29 -16.69 33.18 -1.75
N CYS A 30 -17.90 32.66 -1.76
CA CYS A 30 -18.29 31.58 -0.86
C CYS A 30 -17.93 30.24 -1.51
N TYR A 31 -17.19 29.40 -0.80
CA TYR A 31 -16.74 28.10 -1.29
C TYR A 31 -17.44 26.96 -0.55
N ASP A 32 -18.29 26.24 -1.27
CA ASP A 32 -18.83 24.96 -0.83
C ASP A 32 -18.01 23.82 -1.44
N ILE A 33 -17.38 23.01 -0.59
CA ILE A 33 -16.49 21.90 -0.98
C ILE A 33 -17.12 20.63 -0.45
N VAL A 34 -17.60 19.78 -1.36
CA VAL A 34 -18.35 18.56 -1.01
C VAL A 34 -17.63 17.30 -1.49
N PRO A 35 -17.74 16.18 -0.76
CA PRO A 35 -17.25 14.90 -1.24
C PRO A 35 -18.17 14.36 -2.33
N LEU A 36 -17.59 13.79 -3.39
CA LEU A 36 -18.34 13.10 -4.44
C LEU A 36 -18.36 11.59 -4.14
N ALA A 37 -19.56 11.06 -3.86
CA ALA A 37 -19.77 9.63 -3.66
C ALA A 37 -20.18 8.90 -4.96
N ASP A 38 -20.62 9.65 -5.96
CA ASP A 38 -21.02 9.17 -7.27
C ASP A 38 -20.49 10.09 -8.39
N PRO A 39 -20.53 9.67 -9.67
CA PRO A 39 -19.99 10.45 -10.78
C PRO A 39 -20.66 11.81 -11.04
N PHE A 40 -21.86 12.06 -10.51
CA PHE A 40 -22.64 13.28 -10.72
C PHE A 40 -22.61 14.20 -9.50
N GLY A 41 -22.72 13.65 -8.30
CA GLY A 41 -22.76 14.43 -7.06
C GLY A 41 -23.93 15.43 -7.02
N PRO A 42 -23.76 16.63 -6.43
CA PRO A 42 -24.85 17.59 -6.29
C PRO A 42 -25.31 18.18 -7.64
N SER A 43 -24.53 18.02 -8.71
CA SER A 43 -24.81 18.67 -9.98
C SER A 43 -26.09 18.19 -10.67
N VAL A 44 -26.69 17.08 -10.21
CA VAL A 44 -27.94 16.52 -10.75
C VAL A 44 -29.12 16.62 -9.78
N THR A 45 -28.91 17.21 -8.61
CA THR A 45 -29.94 17.38 -7.58
C THR A 45 -30.13 18.84 -7.16
N ASP A 46 -29.10 19.67 -7.27
CA ASP A 46 -29.16 21.08 -6.92
C ASP A 46 -29.76 21.93 -8.06
N PRO A 47 -30.93 22.58 -7.84
CA PRO A 47 -31.57 23.42 -8.84
C PRO A 47 -30.92 24.81 -8.99
N ASP A 48 -30.16 25.27 -8.00
CA ASP A 48 -29.60 26.63 -7.95
C ASP A 48 -28.27 26.75 -8.73
N LEU A 49 -27.67 25.61 -9.09
CA LEU A 49 -26.50 25.58 -9.98
C LEU A 49 -26.85 26.11 -11.37
N GLN A 50 -26.02 27.03 -11.87
CA GLN A 50 -26.23 27.71 -13.15
C GLN A 50 -25.28 27.23 -14.25
N CYS A 51 -24.08 26.78 -13.87
CA CYS A 51 -23.06 26.38 -14.82
C CYS A 51 -22.19 25.23 -14.28
N LEU A 52 -21.49 24.57 -15.20
CA LEU A 52 -20.49 23.55 -14.90
C LEU A 52 -19.22 23.87 -15.68
N VAL A 53 -18.09 23.88 -14.98
CA VAL A 53 -16.76 24.09 -15.58
C VAL A 53 -16.10 22.73 -15.76
N VAL A 54 -15.68 22.43 -16.99
CA VAL A 54 -15.06 21.15 -17.37
C VAL A 54 -13.80 21.39 -18.17
N SER A 55 -12.91 20.40 -18.21
CA SER A 55 -11.83 20.36 -19.20
C SER A 55 -12.32 19.79 -20.53
N GLU A 56 -11.56 19.98 -21.60
CA GLU A 56 -11.81 19.32 -22.89
C GLU A 56 -11.99 17.80 -22.72
N GLU A 57 -11.13 17.16 -21.91
CA GLU A 57 -11.17 15.72 -21.62
C GLU A 57 -12.45 15.28 -20.89
N THR A 58 -13.06 16.17 -20.10
CA THR A 58 -14.24 15.87 -19.27
C THR A 58 -15.54 16.48 -19.81
N ARG A 59 -15.51 17.08 -21.00
CA ARG A 59 -16.68 17.67 -21.67
C ARG A 59 -17.85 16.70 -21.79
N ARG A 60 -17.58 15.45 -22.21
CA ARG A 60 -18.60 14.37 -22.28
C ARG A 60 -19.24 14.07 -20.93
N GLY A 61 -18.49 14.25 -19.84
CA GLY A 61 -19.01 14.15 -18.47
C GLY A 61 -20.01 15.26 -18.16
N GLY A 62 -19.71 16.50 -18.55
CA GLY A 62 -20.64 17.63 -18.44
C GLY A 62 -21.93 17.42 -19.25
N GLU A 63 -21.82 16.90 -20.47
CA GLU A 63 -23.00 16.52 -21.28
C GLU A 63 -23.83 15.41 -20.61
N ALA A 64 -23.17 14.44 -19.97
CA ALA A 64 -23.85 13.40 -19.22
C ALA A 64 -24.58 13.95 -17.98
N VAL A 65 -23.99 14.93 -17.28
CA VAL A 65 -24.66 15.67 -16.19
C VAL A 65 -25.92 16.34 -16.71
N ASN A 66 -25.87 17.05 -17.83
CA ASN A 66 -27.06 17.71 -18.39
C ASN A 66 -28.16 16.73 -18.81
N ARG A 67 -27.83 15.61 -19.44
CA ARG A 67 -28.83 14.55 -19.70
C ARG A 67 -29.49 14.07 -18.41
N LYS A 68 -28.71 13.83 -17.36
CA LYS A 68 -29.23 13.39 -16.06
C LYS A 68 -30.08 14.46 -15.36
N ARG A 69 -29.70 15.74 -15.49
CA ARG A 69 -30.51 16.86 -15.00
C ARG A 69 -31.88 16.91 -15.67
N LEU A 70 -31.94 16.77 -16.99
CA LEU A 70 -33.20 16.73 -17.74
C LEU A 70 -34.09 15.55 -17.32
N GLU A 71 -33.51 14.36 -17.14
CA GLU A 71 -34.22 13.20 -16.58
C GLU A 71 -34.81 13.48 -15.19
N ASN A 72 -34.11 14.28 -14.38
CA ASN A 72 -34.53 14.67 -13.04
C ASN A 72 -35.45 15.92 -13.03
N GLY A 73 -35.83 16.46 -14.19
CA GLY A 73 -36.67 17.65 -14.30
C GLY A 73 -35.98 18.98 -13.97
N LEU A 74 -34.65 19.01 -14.00
CA LEU A 74 -33.83 20.20 -13.78
C LEU A 74 -33.39 20.83 -15.11
N PRO A 75 -33.21 22.17 -15.17
CA PRO A 75 -32.68 22.83 -16.36
C PRO A 75 -31.21 22.44 -16.58
N GLU A 76 -30.77 22.48 -17.85
CA GLU A 76 -29.38 22.27 -18.20
C GLU A 76 -28.47 23.35 -17.59
N LEU A 77 -27.24 22.95 -17.24
CA LEU A 77 -26.18 23.86 -16.82
C LEU A 77 -25.46 24.41 -18.06
N ALA A 78 -25.10 25.70 -18.02
CA ALA A 78 -24.17 26.25 -18.99
C ALA A 78 -22.81 25.55 -18.84
N LEU A 79 -22.32 24.91 -19.92
CA LEU A 79 -21.02 24.23 -19.91
C LEU A 79 -19.91 25.20 -20.34
N TYR A 80 -18.94 25.43 -19.45
CA TYR A 80 -17.73 26.18 -19.76
C TYR A 80 -16.53 25.24 -19.83
N GLU A 81 -15.86 25.25 -20.97
CA GLU A 81 -14.67 24.43 -21.19
C GLU A 81 -13.40 25.24 -20.91
N ILE A 82 -12.50 24.68 -20.11
CA ILE A 82 -11.20 25.27 -19.79
C ILE A 82 -10.05 24.39 -20.29
N GLN A 83 -8.94 25.02 -20.65
CA GLN A 83 -7.72 24.34 -21.00
C GLN A 83 -6.97 23.92 -19.74
N LEU A 84 -6.38 22.73 -19.77
CA LEU A 84 -5.52 22.26 -18.68
C LEU A 84 -4.08 22.72 -18.90
N MET A 85 -3.41 23.03 -17.80
CA MET A 85 -2.01 23.43 -17.80
C MET A 85 -1.12 22.23 -18.10
N LYS A 86 -0.13 22.44 -18.98
CA LYS A 86 0.95 21.47 -19.20
C LYS A 86 1.86 21.41 -17.99
N ASP A 87 2.32 20.20 -17.66
CA ASP A 87 3.37 20.00 -16.68
C ASP A 87 4.73 20.18 -17.36
N PRO A 88 5.53 21.20 -16.99
CA PRO A 88 6.83 21.44 -17.62
C PRO A 88 7.83 20.31 -17.33
N ASP A 89 7.62 19.54 -16.26
CA ASP A 89 8.54 18.51 -15.79
C ASP A 89 8.05 17.08 -16.13
N HIS A 90 7.07 16.93 -17.04
CA HIS A 90 6.59 15.62 -17.43
C HIS A 90 7.66 14.78 -18.13
N SER A 91 7.76 13.51 -17.75
CA SER A 91 8.58 12.53 -18.46
C SER A 91 7.81 11.91 -19.64
N GLN A 92 8.52 11.24 -20.56
CA GLN A 92 7.92 10.64 -21.77
C GLN A 92 6.78 9.65 -21.50
N ASN A 93 6.72 9.05 -20.31
CA ASN A 93 5.70 8.06 -19.93
C ASN A 93 4.60 8.63 -19.02
N GLU A 94 4.60 9.95 -18.78
CA GLU A 94 3.61 10.64 -17.96
C GLU A 94 2.59 11.43 -18.82
N GLU A 95 1.48 11.82 -18.20
CA GLU A 95 0.51 12.73 -18.82
C GLU A 95 1.17 14.10 -19.09
N GLU A 96 0.90 14.72 -20.25
CA GLU A 96 1.44 16.06 -20.56
C GLU A 96 0.89 17.15 -19.64
N LYS A 97 -0.32 16.96 -19.10
CA LYS A 97 -0.98 17.89 -18.19
C LYS A 97 -0.54 17.66 -16.76
N ILE A 98 -0.66 18.69 -15.92
CA ILE A 98 -0.52 18.51 -14.48
C ILE A 98 -1.53 17.46 -14.00
N SER A 99 -1.00 16.38 -13.41
CA SER A 99 -1.81 15.22 -13.02
C SER A 99 -1.39 14.70 -11.66
N SER A 100 -2.37 14.55 -10.77
CA SER A 100 -2.14 13.93 -9.45
C SER A 100 -1.58 12.50 -9.56
N SER A 101 -1.87 11.78 -10.64
CA SER A 101 -1.33 10.44 -10.87
C SER A 101 0.18 10.46 -11.10
N SER A 102 0.66 11.36 -11.96
CA SER A 102 2.10 11.58 -12.19
C SER A 102 2.79 12.05 -10.92
N LEU A 103 2.19 12.99 -10.18
CA LEU A 103 2.73 13.43 -8.88
C LEU A 103 2.90 12.26 -7.90
N ARG A 104 1.92 11.35 -7.80
CA ARG A 104 2.04 10.15 -6.94
C ARG A 104 3.12 9.19 -7.44
N GLN A 105 3.28 9.01 -8.75
CA GLN A 105 4.35 8.17 -9.31
C GLN A 105 5.73 8.71 -9.00
N ARG A 106 5.92 10.04 -9.06
CA ARG A 106 7.18 10.71 -8.73
C ARG A 106 7.57 10.57 -7.25
N LEU A 107 6.62 10.25 -6.37
CA LEU A 107 6.91 9.94 -4.97
C LEU A 107 7.60 8.56 -4.80
N LEU A 108 7.49 7.66 -5.77
CA LEU A 108 8.12 6.34 -5.67
C LEU A 108 9.66 6.48 -5.60
N GLY A 109 10.26 5.78 -4.64
CA GLY A 109 11.70 5.87 -4.36
C GLY A 109 12.08 7.05 -3.47
N THR A 110 11.14 7.96 -3.15
CA THR A 110 11.35 9.01 -2.15
C THR A 110 10.98 8.52 -0.75
N LEU A 111 11.47 9.23 0.27
CA LEU A 111 11.11 8.95 1.66
C LEU A 111 9.73 9.56 1.96
N LEU A 112 8.69 8.72 1.98
CA LEU A 112 7.31 9.17 2.23
C LEU A 112 7.07 9.63 3.67
N GLN A 113 7.73 8.96 4.63
CA GLN A 113 7.63 9.25 6.05
C GLN A 113 9.01 9.06 6.71
N PRO A 114 9.37 9.87 7.71
CA PRO A 114 10.60 9.66 8.47
C PRO A 114 10.64 8.26 9.09
N PRO A 115 11.80 7.57 9.08
CA PRO A 115 11.91 6.25 9.69
C PRO A 115 11.60 6.28 11.18
N ARG A 116 10.77 5.33 11.64
CA ARG A 116 10.51 5.13 13.07
C ARG A 116 11.77 4.55 13.72
N ARG A 117 12.29 5.22 14.74
CA ARG A 117 13.39 4.69 15.56
C ARG A 117 12.84 3.74 16.61
N ASP A 118 13.26 2.49 16.55
CA ASP A 118 13.06 1.51 17.63
C ASP A 118 14.35 1.43 18.45
N PRO A 119 14.35 1.87 19.74
CA PRO A 119 15.52 1.79 20.61
C PRO A 119 16.02 0.36 20.84
N ALA A 120 15.19 -0.66 20.62
CA ALA A 120 15.56 -2.07 20.80
C ALA A 120 16.35 -2.66 19.61
N LEU A 121 16.40 -1.96 18.48
CA LEU A 121 17.18 -2.37 17.32
C LEU A 121 18.56 -1.69 17.32
N PRO A 122 19.62 -2.41 16.92
CA PRO A 122 20.94 -1.81 16.81
C PRO A 122 20.93 -0.74 15.70
N LEU A 123 21.78 0.28 15.85
CA LEU A 123 21.93 1.34 14.84
C LEU A 123 22.52 0.81 13.52
N ARG A 124 23.23 -0.32 13.58
CA ARG A 124 23.82 -1.01 12.43
C ARG A 124 23.67 -2.53 12.59
N PRO A 125 23.44 -3.26 11.48
CA PRO A 125 23.07 -2.75 10.16
C PRO A 125 21.70 -2.08 10.18
N TYR A 126 21.48 -1.10 9.29
CA TYR A 126 20.18 -0.48 9.12
C TYR A 126 19.21 -1.49 8.49
N VAL A 127 18.08 -1.75 9.14
CA VAL A 127 17.13 -2.79 8.70
C VAL A 127 15.99 -2.16 7.90
N ILE A 128 15.82 -2.64 6.67
CA ILE A 128 14.73 -2.25 5.76
C ILE A 128 13.76 -3.43 5.64
N GLY A 129 12.51 -3.21 5.99
CA GLY A 129 11.43 -4.15 5.70
C GLY A 129 10.97 -4.02 4.25
N LEU A 130 11.09 -5.09 3.47
CA LEU A 130 10.60 -5.16 2.10
C LEU A 130 9.36 -6.04 2.07
N THR A 131 8.22 -5.45 1.72
CA THR A 131 6.93 -6.12 1.65
C THR A 131 6.17 -5.73 0.37
N GLY A 132 5.12 -6.46 0.06
CA GLY A 132 4.33 -6.28 -1.16
C GLY A 132 3.53 -7.53 -1.51
N GLY A 133 2.35 -7.33 -2.12
CA GLY A 133 1.45 -8.42 -2.49
C GLY A 133 2.02 -9.38 -3.54
N THR A 134 1.33 -10.50 -3.74
CA THR A 134 1.69 -11.51 -4.75
C THR A 134 1.82 -10.87 -6.14
N GLY A 135 2.91 -11.18 -6.86
CA GLY A 135 3.15 -10.65 -8.20
C GLY A 135 3.71 -9.23 -8.26
N SER A 136 3.95 -8.56 -7.13
CA SER A 136 4.50 -7.19 -7.06
C SER A 136 5.97 -7.06 -7.51
N GLY A 137 6.68 -8.16 -7.76
CA GLY A 137 8.10 -8.14 -8.13
C GLY A 137 9.07 -8.00 -6.95
N LYS A 138 8.60 -8.15 -5.71
CA LYS A 138 9.40 -8.08 -4.47
C LYS A 138 10.73 -8.85 -4.53
N THR A 139 10.70 -10.10 -5.01
CA THR A 139 11.90 -10.94 -5.13
C THR A 139 12.94 -10.34 -6.10
N SER A 140 12.52 -9.64 -7.15
CA SER A 140 13.43 -8.96 -8.07
C SER A 140 14.12 -7.77 -7.40
N ILE A 141 13.36 -6.98 -6.63
CA ILE A 141 13.91 -5.87 -5.84
C ILE A 141 14.87 -6.38 -4.76
N ALA A 142 14.51 -7.45 -4.03
CA ALA A 142 15.37 -8.05 -3.03
C ALA A 142 16.72 -8.50 -3.64
N LYS A 143 16.69 -9.14 -4.82
CA LYS A 143 17.92 -9.53 -5.55
C LYS A 143 18.76 -8.32 -5.96
N LEU A 144 18.13 -7.27 -6.48
CA LEU A 144 18.82 -6.04 -6.87
C LEU A 144 19.50 -5.37 -5.66
N LEU A 145 18.79 -5.27 -4.53
CA LEU A 145 19.35 -4.73 -3.29
C LEU A 145 20.54 -5.57 -2.78
N GLY A 146 20.46 -6.90 -2.91
CA GLY A 146 21.58 -7.79 -2.63
C GLY A 146 22.80 -7.54 -3.52
N GLN A 147 22.60 -7.32 -4.83
CA GLN A 147 23.67 -6.95 -5.76
C GLN A 147 24.31 -5.59 -5.42
N LEU A 148 23.55 -4.67 -4.84
CA LEU A 148 24.03 -3.39 -4.32
C LEU A 148 24.74 -3.51 -2.96
N GLY A 149 24.82 -4.71 -2.38
CA GLY A 149 25.58 -5.00 -1.16
C GLY A 149 24.75 -5.18 0.11
N ALA A 150 23.42 -5.10 0.04
CA ALA A 150 22.55 -5.35 1.19
C ALA A 150 22.57 -6.84 1.58
N PHE A 151 22.49 -7.13 2.88
CA PHE A 151 22.28 -8.49 3.36
C PHE A 151 20.79 -8.83 3.35
N VAL A 152 20.39 -9.74 2.47
CA VAL A 152 18.97 -10.08 2.26
C VAL A 152 18.56 -11.26 3.13
N ILE A 153 17.57 -11.03 3.98
CA ILE A 153 16.95 -12.04 4.85
C ILE A 153 15.59 -12.40 4.25
N ASP A 154 15.46 -13.63 3.79
CA ASP A 154 14.24 -14.18 3.21
C ASP A 154 13.38 -14.78 4.34
N ALA A 155 12.34 -14.03 4.76
CA ALA A 155 11.48 -14.43 5.87
C ALA A 155 10.67 -15.68 5.55
N ASP A 156 10.31 -15.89 4.28
CA ASP A 156 9.58 -17.08 3.85
C ASP A 156 10.44 -18.33 4.09
N LYS A 157 11.73 -18.29 3.71
CA LYS A 157 12.68 -19.39 4.01
C LYS A 157 12.86 -19.62 5.51
N LEU A 158 12.93 -18.56 6.32
CA LEU A 158 13.02 -18.71 7.77
C LEU A 158 11.75 -19.35 8.34
N GLY A 159 10.57 -18.91 7.89
CA GLY A 159 9.29 -19.50 8.26
C GLY A 159 9.16 -20.96 7.82
N HIS A 160 9.83 -21.36 6.75
CA HIS A 160 9.92 -22.77 6.36
C HIS A 160 10.81 -23.56 7.32
N ALA A 161 11.99 -23.02 7.66
CA ALA A 161 12.98 -23.70 8.49
C ALA A 161 12.58 -23.79 9.97
N VAL A 162 11.77 -22.86 10.46
CA VAL A 162 11.42 -22.73 11.89
C VAL A 162 10.75 -23.98 12.47
N TYR A 163 10.00 -24.73 11.67
CA TYR A 163 9.28 -25.94 12.08
C TYR A 163 9.64 -27.18 11.23
N VAL A 164 10.80 -27.18 10.56
CA VAL A 164 11.40 -28.42 10.04
C VAL A 164 11.94 -29.23 11.24
N PRO A 165 12.04 -30.57 11.18
CA PRO A 165 12.65 -31.36 12.26
C PRO A 165 13.99 -30.78 12.73
N GLY A 166 14.12 -30.57 14.04
CA GLY A 166 15.27 -29.88 14.66
C GLY A 166 15.14 -28.35 14.74
N GLY A 167 14.14 -27.77 14.10
CA GLY A 167 13.82 -26.33 14.16
C GLY A 167 13.14 -25.93 15.47
N PRO A 168 13.27 -24.65 15.89
CA PRO A 168 12.86 -24.18 17.22
C PRO A 168 11.35 -24.19 17.47
N ALA A 169 10.52 -24.32 16.43
CA ALA A 169 9.07 -24.41 16.53
C ALA A 169 8.53 -25.81 16.19
N TYR A 170 9.36 -26.78 15.80
CA TYR A 170 8.90 -28.10 15.38
C TYR A 170 8.12 -28.82 16.50
N GLU A 171 8.73 -29.07 17.65
CA GLU A 171 8.05 -29.77 18.76
C GLU A 171 6.84 -29.01 19.30
N PRO A 172 6.89 -27.67 19.54
CA PRO A 172 5.71 -26.92 19.94
C PRO A 172 4.55 -27.02 18.96
N VAL A 173 4.81 -26.99 17.65
CA VAL A 173 3.76 -27.14 16.62
C VAL A 173 3.18 -28.55 16.64
N VAL A 174 4.01 -29.59 16.73
CA VAL A 174 3.54 -30.99 16.81
C VAL A 174 2.72 -31.21 18.09
N ALA A 175 3.15 -30.67 19.23
CA ALA A 175 2.42 -30.74 20.49
C ALA A 175 1.06 -30.02 20.42
N ALA A 176 0.98 -28.91 19.69
CA ALA A 176 -0.23 -28.12 19.57
C ALA A 176 -1.28 -28.72 18.61
N PHE A 177 -0.82 -29.30 17.49
CA PHE A 177 -1.68 -29.73 16.39
C PHE A 177 -1.77 -31.25 16.19
N GLY A 178 -1.02 -32.00 17.01
CA GLY A 178 -1.00 -33.46 17.06
C GLY A 178 -0.09 -34.11 16.02
N ALA A 179 0.30 -35.36 16.25
CA ALA A 179 1.21 -36.11 15.37
C ALA A 179 0.61 -36.41 13.97
N GLU A 180 -0.69 -36.26 13.80
CA GLU A 180 -1.38 -36.41 12.51
C GLU A 180 -0.95 -35.39 11.45
N ILE A 181 -0.31 -34.28 11.85
CA ILE A 181 0.26 -33.33 10.90
C ILE A 181 1.59 -33.82 10.31
N LEU A 182 2.14 -34.94 10.76
CA LEU A 182 3.44 -35.43 10.32
C LEU A 182 3.33 -36.34 9.09
N ASN A 183 4.31 -36.20 8.19
CA ASN A 183 4.60 -37.15 7.14
C ASN A 183 5.26 -38.41 7.73
N LYS A 184 5.35 -39.47 6.91
CA LYS A 184 6.02 -40.73 7.30
C LYS A 184 7.50 -40.56 7.64
N ASP A 185 8.15 -39.53 7.09
CA ASP A 185 9.55 -39.19 7.34
C ASP A 185 9.75 -38.29 8.57
N GLY A 186 8.68 -37.97 9.30
CA GLY A 186 8.71 -37.09 10.47
C GLY A 186 8.71 -35.60 10.14
N THR A 187 8.61 -35.19 8.88
CA THR A 187 8.46 -33.77 8.52
C THR A 187 7.01 -33.31 8.68
N ILE A 188 6.78 -32.01 8.95
CA ILE A 188 5.40 -31.48 9.00
C ILE A 188 4.78 -31.46 7.59
N ASN A 189 3.64 -32.13 7.45
CA ASN A 189 2.76 -32.06 6.29
C ASN A 189 2.00 -30.73 6.27
N ARG A 190 2.51 -29.78 5.49
CA ARG A 190 1.93 -28.45 5.34
C ARG A 190 0.54 -28.43 4.74
N LYS A 191 0.17 -29.41 3.92
CA LYS A 191 -1.20 -29.50 3.39
C LYS A 191 -2.18 -29.83 4.50
N VAL A 192 -1.81 -30.75 5.39
CA VAL A 192 -2.62 -31.14 6.56
C VAL A 192 -2.67 -30.01 7.57
N LEU A 193 -1.52 -29.43 7.93
CA LEU A 193 -1.48 -28.29 8.85
C LEU A 193 -2.25 -27.09 8.28
N GLY A 194 -2.06 -26.79 7.00
CA GLY A 194 -2.80 -25.76 6.27
C GLY A 194 -4.30 -25.99 6.35
N ALA A 195 -4.79 -27.19 6.06
CA ALA A 195 -6.21 -27.52 6.14
C ALA A 195 -6.81 -27.35 7.54
N LYS A 196 -6.00 -27.46 8.61
CA LYS A 196 -6.43 -27.22 10.00
C LYS A 196 -6.50 -25.73 10.37
N VAL A 197 -5.64 -24.89 9.79
CA VAL A 197 -5.54 -23.46 10.15
C VAL A 197 -6.26 -22.53 9.17
N PHE A 198 -6.35 -22.90 7.89
CA PHE A 198 -7.05 -22.09 6.89
C PHE A 198 -8.55 -22.08 7.17
N GLY A 199 -9.12 -20.87 7.25
CA GLY A 199 -10.54 -20.68 7.60
C GLY A 199 -10.86 -20.79 9.09
N ASN A 200 -9.88 -21.06 9.96
CA ASN A 200 -10.05 -21.09 11.41
C ASN A 200 -9.12 -20.09 12.09
N GLN A 201 -9.65 -18.93 12.48
CA GLN A 201 -8.87 -17.84 13.08
C GLN A 201 -8.19 -18.25 14.40
N GLU A 202 -8.83 -19.08 15.21
CA GLU A 202 -8.27 -19.53 16.50
C GLU A 202 -7.07 -20.45 16.28
N GLN A 203 -7.18 -21.40 15.35
CA GLN A 203 -6.09 -22.32 15.01
C GLN A 203 -4.95 -21.61 14.29
N LEU A 204 -5.26 -20.66 13.41
CA LEU A 204 -4.25 -19.81 12.77
C LEU A 204 -3.48 -19.00 13.83
N LYS A 205 -4.20 -18.35 14.75
CA LYS A 205 -3.58 -17.60 15.85
C LYS A 205 -2.70 -18.50 16.71
N ARG A 206 -3.17 -19.71 17.03
CA ARG A 206 -2.38 -20.68 17.80
C ARG A 206 -1.08 -21.05 17.09
N LEU A 207 -1.10 -21.23 15.77
CA LEU A 207 0.10 -21.50 14.99
C LEU A 207 1.03 -20.28 14.98
N THR A 208 0.51 -19.07 14.71
CA THR A 208 1.33 -17.86 14.60
C THR A 208 1.92 -17.46 15.95
N ASP A 209 1.20 -17.61 17.06
CA ASP A 209 1.70 -17.36 18.43
C ASP A 209 2.92 -18.23 18.77
N ILE A 210 2.99 -19.45 18.21
CA ILE A 210 4.14 -20.35 18.37
C ILE A 210 5.29 -19.94 17.43
N VAL A 211 4.96 -19.67 16.16
CA VAL A 211 5.94 -19.54 15.08
C VAL A 211 6.57 -18.15 15.01
N TRP A 212 5.80 -17.07 15.14
CA TRP A 212 6.28 -15.71 14.96
C TRP A 212 7.39 -15.31 15.95
N PRO A 213 7.31 -15.61 17.26
CA PRO A 213 8.42 -15.31 18.17
C PRO A 213 9.71 -16.00 17.77
N LYS A 214 9.63 -17.23 17.24
CA LYS A 214 10.79 -18.00 16.80
C LYS A 214 11.37 -17.45 15.49
N ILE A 215 10.54 -17.09 14.53
CA ILE A 215 11.00 -16.40 13.30
C ILE A 215 11.68 -15.08 13.66
N ALA A 216 11.08 -14.27 14.55
CA ALA A 216 11.67 -13.01 14.98
C ALA A 216 13.05 -13.19 15.63
N GLN A 217 13.24 -14.26 16.40
CA GLN A 217 14.56 -14.62 16.94
C GLN A 217 15.55 -14.97 15.82
N MET A 218 15.16 -15.82 14.88
CA MET A 218 16.02 -16.19 13.75
C MET A 218 16.39 -14.97 12.88
N VAL A 219 15.46 -14.04 12.67
CA VAL A 219 15.73 -12.77 11.98
C VAL A 219 16.78 -11.95 12.74
N LYS A 220 16.64 -11.83 14.07
CA LYS A 220 17.63 -11.12 14.91
C LYS A 220 19.02 -11.75 14.83
N GLU A 221 19.10 -13.08 14.78
CA GLU A 221 20.36 -13.80 14.60
C GLU A 221 20.99 -13.49 13.23
N ARG A 222 20.21 -13.53 12.15
CA ARG A 222 20.67 -13.14 10.81
C ARG A 222 21.13 -11.68 10.71
N VAL A 223 20.47 -10.77 11.43
CA VAL A 223 20.91 -9.36 11.52
C VAL A 223 22.25 -9.25 12.23
N ARG A 224 22.49 -10.02 13.30
CA ARG A 224 23.79 -10.07 13.99
C ARG A 224 24.90 -10.67 13.13
N GLU A 225 24.59 -11.71 12.34
CA GLU A 225 25.52 -12.27 11.36
C GLU A 225 25.94 -11.21 10.34
N ALA A 226 24.96 -10.47 9.79
CA ALA A 226 25.24 -9.39 8.85
C ALA A 226 26.10 -8.27 9.48
N ASP A 227 25.87 -7.92 10.75
CA ASP A 227 26.70 -6.96 11.47
C ASP A 227 28.15 -7.46 11.61
N ALA A 228 28.32 -8.74 11.99
CA ALA A 228 29.63 -9.38 12.10
C ALA A 228 30.38 -9.46 10.76
N GLU A 229 29.65 -9.59 9.64
CA GLU A 229 30.18 -9.49 8.27
C GLU A 229 30.46 -8.05 7.82
N GLY A 230 30.23 -7.04 8.69
CA GLY A 230 30.46 -5.63 8.38
C GLY A 230 29.45 -5.03 7.41
N LYS A 231 28.26 -5.63 7.29
CA LYS A 231 27.19 -5.12 6.40
C LYS A 231 26.61 -3.84 6.99
N ALA A 232 26.40 -2.84 6.15
CA ALA A 232 25.78 -1.58 6.57
C ALA A 232 24.24 -1.64 6.57
N VAL A 233 23.66 -2.50 5.73
CA VAL A 233 22.22 -2.58 5.47
C VAL A 233 21.76 -4.03 5.42
N CYS A 234 20.64 -4.31 6.08
CA CYS A 234 19.88 -5.54 5.97
C CYS A 234 18.52 -5.28 5.33
N VAL A 235 18.07 -6.18 4.47
CA VAL A 235 16.73 -6.16 3.89
C VAL A 235 15.99 -7.41 4.37
N LEU A 236 14.94 -7.22 5.15
CA LEU A 236 14.02 -8.28 5.54
C LEU A 236 12.91 -8.40 4.50
N ASP A 237 13.00 -9.42 3.65
CA ASP A 237 12.01 -9.72 2.63
C ASP A 237 10.89 -10.58 3.22
N ALA A 238 9.71 -9.98 3.45
CA ALA A 238 8.55 -10.62 4.07
C ALA A 238 7.24 -10.21 3.39
N ALA A 239 6.51 -11.18 2.86
CA ALA A 239 5.21 -10.94 2.22
C ALA A 239 4.15 -10.43 3.23
N VAL A 240 4.23 -10.91 4.48
CA VAL A 240 3.27 -10.66 5.55
C VAL A 240 3.99 -9.94 6.68
N LEU A 241 4.43 -8.70 6.44
CA LEU A 241 5.25 -7.93 7.40
C LEU A 241 4.41 -7.03 8.31
N LEU A 242 3.24 -6.59 7.82
CA LEU A 242 2.42 -5.57 8.47
C LEU A 242 1.17 -6.15 9.15
N GLU A 243 0.83 -7.40 8.86
CA GLU A 243 -0.24 -8.17 9.49
C GLU A 243 0.16 -8.76 10.84
#